data_AF-A0A934H212-F1
#
_entry.id   AF-A0A934H212-F1
#
_cell.length_a   1.000
_cell.length_b   1.000
_cell.length_c   1.000
_cell.angle_alpha   90.00
_cell.angle_beta   90.00
_cell.angle_gamma   90.00
#
_symmetry.space_group_name_H-M   'P 1'
#
loop_
_entity.id
_entity.type
_entity.pdbx_description
1 polymer ?
#
loop_
_entity_poly.entity_id
_entity_poly.type
_entity_poly.pdbx_seq_one_letter_code
_entity_poly.pdbx_strand_id
1 'polypeptide(L)'
;MQILDHLPVKTIPPPAAVDERAAQTNRRLVVLVSDSEMDAPAVARRILDIAEAFHSPILFLGLCSDKLQESSLRRQLVILSAMVRDEALAFETRIEIGKDWVNLVRSNSREGDVFVCFSRQTAGQRGSMYHSLLQSDFASTVYVLDDLIPTEQGRAPWLSSALAWTGSILIILGFLWLQVNALPLPNHAVSALTLMLSIPIEVWMILGWNSLFEIR
;
A
#
# COMPACT_ATOMS: atom_id res chain seq x y z
N MET A 1 30.46 -27.77 75.04
CA MET A 1 30.40 -26.59 74.15
C MET A 1 30.09 -27.11 72.75
N GLN A 2 28.81 -27.42 72.52
CA GLN A 2 28.25 -27.95 71.27
C GLN A 2 27.19 -26.95 70.85
N ILE A 3 27.45 -26.20 69.77
CA ILE A 3 26.46 -25.37 69.09
C ILE A 3 26.78 -25.46 67.61
N LEU A 4 26.00 -26.25 66.88
CA LEU A 4 25.84 -26.16 65.42
C LEU A 4 24.52 -26.85 65.07
N ASP A 5 23.45 -26.20 65.53
CA ASP A 5 22.07 -26.54 65.22
C ASP A 5 21.53 -25.54 64.19
N HIS A 6 20.92 -26.11 63.14
CA HIS A 6 19.91 -25.52 62.26
C HIS A 6 20.35 -24.49 61.21
N LEU A 7 20.86 -24.99 60.07
CA LEU A 7 20.61 -24.34 58.78
C LEU A 7 19.31 -24.88 58.18
N PRO A 8 18.34 -24.03 57.80
CA PRO A 8 17.11 -24.46 57.16
C PRO A 8 17.42 -24.94 55.73
N VAL A 9 17.16 -26.23 55.48
CA VAL A 9 17.18 -26.81 54.14
C VAL A 9 16.02 -26.20 53.36
N LYS A 10 16.35 -25.24 52.49
CA LYS A 10 15.41 -24.64 51.53
C LYS A 10 15.10 -25.68 50.46
N THR A 11 13.96 -26.34 50.60
CA THR A 11 13.44 -27.28 49.60
C THR A 11 13.16 -26.49 48.31
N ILE A 12 13.93 -26.77 47.26
CA ILE A 12 13.72 -26.21 45.93
C ILE A 12 12.43 -26.86 45.40
N PRO A 13 11.36 -26.10 45.12
CA PRO A 13 10.16 -26.69 44.52
C PRO A 13 10.53 -27.29 43.15
N PRO A 14 9.91 -28.42 42.78
CA PRO A 14 10.14 -29.05 41.49
C PRO A 14 9.88 -28.02 40.38
N PRO A 15 10.67 -28.03 39.28
CA PRO A 15 10.47 -27.10 38.17
C PRO A 15 9.02 -27.21 37.73
N ALA A 16 8.28 -26.11 37.87
CA ALA A 16 6.94 -26.00 37.35
C ALA A 16 7.00 -26.50 35.90
N ALA A 17 6.11 -27.45 35.57
CA ALA A 17 5.90 -27.86 34.19
C ALA A 17 5.84 -26.59 33.35
N VAL A 18 6.86 -26.40 32.53
CA VAL A 18 6.94 -25.28 31.60
C VAL A 18 5.70 -25.40 30.76
N ASP A 19 4.77 -24.48 30.98
CA ASP A 19 3.51 -24.42 30.28
C ASP A 19 3.82 -24.12 28.81
N GLU A 20 4.03 -25.15 27.99
CA GLU A 20 4.27 -25.04 26.55
C GLU A 20 3.14 -24.27 25.84
N ARG A 21 1.99 -24.09 26.51
CA ARG A 21 0.88 -23.25 26.04
C ARG A 21 1.17 -21.75 26.17
N ALA A 22 2.02 -21.32 27.10
CA ALA A 22 2.44 -19.93 27.22
C ALA A 22 3.43 -19.49 26.11
N ALA A 23 4.06 -20.45 25.41
CA ALA A 23 4.91 -20.19 24.25
C ALA A 23 4.11 -20.04 22.93
N GLN A 24 2.82 -20.42 22.90
CA GLN A 24 1.98 -20.38 21.69
C GLN A 24 1.21 -19.06 21.51
N THR A 25 1.25 -18.14 22.46
CA THR A 25 0.33 -16.99 22.53
C THR A 25 0.81 -15.70 21.87
N ASN A 26 1.92 -15.72 21.11
CA ASN A 26 2.45 -14.50 20.48
C ASN A 26 2.54 -14.56 18.95
N ARG A 27 1.79 -15.48 18.33
CA ARG A 27 1.64 -15.50 16.88
C ARG A 27 0.75 -14.34 16.47
N ARG A 28 1.21 -13.54 15.53
CA ARG A 28 0.44 -12.42 14.98
C ARG A 28 0.31 -12.54 13.47
N LEU A 29 -0.76 -11.96 12.96
CA LEU A 29 -0.99 -11.80 11.54
C LEU A 29 -0.33 -10.49 11.08
N VAL A 30 0.74 -10.59 10.30
CA VAL A 30 1.45 -9.42 9.77
C VAL A 30 0.97 -9.13 8.35
N VAL A 31 0.21 -8.04 8.20
CA VAL A 31 -0.34 -7.61 6.91
C VAL A 31 0.58 -6.56 6.30
N LEU A 32 1.17 -6.88 5.15
CA LEU A 32 2.03 -5.95 4.42
C LEU A 32 1.17 -5.04 3.54
N VAL A 33 1.23 -3.72 3.77
CA VAL A 33 0.44 -2.73 3.03
C VAL A 33 1.36 -1.78 2.27
N SER A 34 1.22 -1.74 0.95
CA SER A 34 1.85 -0.73 0.09
C SER A 34 0.86 0.37 -0.28
N ASP A 35 1.39 1.50 -0.76
CA ASP A 35 0.65 2.69 -1.27
C ASP A 35 -0.11 2.41 -2.60
N SER A 36 -0.46 1.16 -2.86
CA SER A 36 -1.29 0.80 -4.00
C SER A 36 -2.76 0.97 -3.63
N GLU A 37 -3.54 1.59 -4.51
CA GLU A 37 -4.99 1.63 -4.40
C GLU A 37 -5.54 0.20 -4.31
N MET A 38 -6.24 -0.09 -3.21
CA MET A 38 -6.85 -1.38 -2.93
C MET A 38 -8.29 -1.17 -2.48
N ASP A 39 -9.16 -2.13 -2.80
CA ASP A 39 -10.55 -2.15 -2.31
C ASP A 39 -10.53 -2.44 -0.80
N ALA A 40 -10.43 -1.36 0.00
CA ALA A 40 -10.25 -1.47 1.44
C ALA A 40 -11.33 -2.31 2.13
N PRO A 41 -12.64 -2.19 1.81
CA PRO A 41 -13.67 -3.09 2.33
C PRO A 41 -13.43 -4.58 2.04
N ALA A 42 -13.09 -4.92 0.78
CA ALA A 42 -12.86 -6.32 0.39
C ALA A 42 -11.63 -6.88 1.11
N VAL A 43 -10.54 -6.11 1.12
CA VAL A 43 -9.29 -6.45 1.82
C VAL A 43 -9.52 -6.61 3.32
N ALA A 44 -10.21 -5.68 3.97
CA ALA A 44 -10.47 -5.72 5.40
C ALA A 44 -11.25 -6.98 5.80
N ARG A 45 -12.29 -7.35 5.04
CA ARG A 45 -13.06 -8.58 5.29
C ARG A 45 -12.17 -9.82 5.25
N ARG A 46 -11.31 -9.93 4.24
CA ARG A 46 -10.46 -11.11 4.12
C ARG A 46 -9.35 -11.16 5.17
N ILE A 47 -8.81 -10.01 5.55
CA ILE A 47 -7.89 -9.93 6.69
C ILE A 47 -8.59 -10.41 7.96
N LEU A 48 -9.85 -10.01 8.17
CA LEU A 48 -10.66 -10.43 9.31
C LEU A 48 -10.90 -11.95 9.29
N ASP A 49 -11.33 -12.51 8.16
CA ASP A 49 -11.53 -13.96 8.00
C ASP A 49 -10.27 -14.76 8.37
N ILE A 50 -9.09 -14.27 7.94
CA ILE A 50 -7.81 -14.90 8.24
C ILE A 50 -7.48 -14.73 9.73
N ALA A 51 -7.63 -13.52 10.28
CA ALA A 51 -7.32 -13.24 11.69
C ALA A 51 -8.19 -14.04 12.66
N GLU A 52 -9.49 -14.19 12.36
CA GLU A 52 -10.43 -15.03 13.12
C GLU A 52 -10.03 -16.51 13.06
N ALA A 53 -9.67 -17.03 11.88
CA ALA A 53 -9.22 -18.41 11.75
C ALA A 53 -7.98 -18.70 12.62
N PHE A 54 -7.07 -17.72 12.76
CA PHE A 54 -5.84 -17.83 13.55
C PHE A 54 -5.96 -17.32 14.99
N HIS A 55 -7.08 -16.72 15.39
CA HIS A 55 -7.26 -16.06 16.69
C HIS A 55 -6.07 -15.16 17.09
N SER A 56 -5.49 -14.47 16.11
CA SER A 56 -4.19 -13.81 16.25
C SER A 56 -4.32 -12.29 16.13
N PRO A 57 -3.60 -11.49 16.94
CA PRO A 57 -3.56 -10.05 16.79
C PRO A 57 -2.96 -9.65 15.43
N ILE A 58 -3.35 -8.49 14.94
CA ILE A 58 -3.00 -8.02 13.59
C ILE A 58 -1.93 -6.93 13.68
N LEU A 59 -0.84 -7.07 12.94
CA LEU A 59 0.13 -6.00 12.72
C LEU A 59 0.03 -5.55 11.26
N PHE A 60 -0.47 -4.34 11.03
CA PHE A 60 -0.36 -3.70 9.74
C PHE A 60 1.01 -3.06 9.60
N LEU A 61 1.77 -3.49 8.60
CA LEU A 61 3.12 -3.02 8.34
C LEU A 61 3.18 -2.35 6.97
N GLY A 62 3.38 -1.04 6.96
CA GLY A 62 3.52 -0.24 5.75
C GLY A 62 4.98 0.13 5.47
N LEU A 63 5.39 0.07 4.21
CA LEU A 63 6.67 0.63 3.74
C LEU A 63 6.40 1.74 2.73
N CYS A 64 6.95 2.94 2.97
CA CYS A 64 6.94 4.04 2.00
C CYS A 64 8.37 4.33 1.49
N SER A 65 8.50 4.63 0.20
CA SER A 65 9.80 4.93 -0.41
C SER A 65 10.30 6.34 -0.10
N ASP A 66 9.38 7.26 0.18
CA ASP A 66 9.64 8.64 0.52
C ASP A 66 8.67 9.17 1.58
N LYS A 67 8.95 10.36 2.10
CA LYS A 67 8.09 11.04 3.08
C LYS A 67 6.80 11.59 2.50
N LEU A 68 6.72 11.79 1.17
CA LEU A 68 5.53 12.35 0.54
C LEU A 68 4.39 11.32 0.54
N GLN A 69 4.73 10.06 0.27
CA GLN A 69 3.84 8.90 0.29
C GLN A 69 3.40 8.49 1.71
N GLU A 70 4.17 8.84 2.75
CA GLU A 70 3.85 8.47 4.14
C GLU A 70 2.43 8.88 4.54
N SER A 71 1.99 10.07 4.11
CA SER A 71 0.66 10.59 4.42
C SER A 71 -0.48 9.78 3.80
N SER A 72 -0.30 9.35 2.54
CA SER A 72 -1.23 8.49 1.81
C SER A 72 -1.33 7.11 2.47
N LEU A 73 -0.17 6.47 2.67
CA LEU A 73 -0.08 5.16 3.31
C LEU A 73 -0.64 5.16 4.74
N ARG A 74 -0.38 6.22 5.51
CA ARG A 74 -0.96 6.37 6.86
C ARG A 74 -2.47 6.44 6.82
N ARG A 75 -3.05 7.21 5.89
CA ARG A 75 -4.51 7.27 5.71
C ARG A 75 -5.07 5.89 5.37
N GLN A 76 -4.42 5.16 4.48
CA GLN A 76 -4.83 3.81 4.08
C GLN A 76 -4.80 2.83 5.27
N LEU A 77 -3.73 2.84 6.08
CA LEU A 77 -3.65 2.03 7.30
C LEU A 77 -4.73 2.37 8.33
N VAL A 78 -5.06 3.66 8.49
CA VAL A 78 -6.16 4.10 9.36
C VAL A 78 -7.51 3.58 8.85
N ILE A 79 -7.75 3.63 7.54
CA ILE A 79 -8.98 3.10 6.94
C ILE A 79 -9.08 1.59 7.16
N LEU A 80 -8.02 0.84 6.85
CA LEU A 80 -8.00 -0.61 7.04
C LEU A 80 -8.19 -1.00 8.50
N SER A 81 -7.46 -0.36 9.41
CA SER A 81 -7.60 -0.64 10.85
C SER A 81 -8.98 -0.30 11.39
N ALA A 82 -9.62 0.77 10.89
CA ALA A 82 -10.99 1.10 11.24
C ALA A 82 -12.00 0.04 10.74
N MET A 83 -11.78 -0.53 9.56
CA MET A 83 -12.66 -1.56 8.97
C MET A 83 -12.47 -2.94 9.62
N VAL A 84 -11.27 -3.23 10.13
CA VAL A 84 -10.94 -4.50 10.80
C VAL A 84 -11.18 -4.43 12.31
N ARG A 85 -11.64 -3.28 12.82
CA ARG A 85 -11.89 -3.09 14.25
C ARG A 85 -13.07 -3.95 14.71
N ASP A 86 -12.75 -5.13 15.22
CA ASP A 86 -13.63 -5.98 16.01
C ASP A 86 -13.22 -5.89 17.49
N GLU A 87 -14.18 -5.94 18.41
CA GLU A 87 -13.93 -5.84 19.86
C GLU A 87 -13.03 -6.97 20.38
N ALA A 88 -12.97 -8.10 19.66
CA ALA A 88 -12.19 -9.27 20.03
C ALA A 88 -10.72 -9.25 19.55
N LEU A 89 -10.35 -8.38 18.60
CA LEU A 89 -9.03 -8.44 17.95
C LEU A 89 -8.18 -7.20 18.25
N ALA A 90 -7.00 -7.44 18.82
CA ALA A 90 -6.00 -6.39 18.99
C ALA A 90 -5.26 -6.13 17.66
N PHE A 91 -5.05 -4.87 17.32
CA PHE A 91 -4.27 -4.48 16.14
C PHE A 91 -3.23 -3.39 16.45
N GLU A 92 -2.12 -3.43 15.72
CA GLU A 92 -1.04 -2.43 15.72
C GLU A 92 -0.77 -1.97 14.28
N THR A 93 -0.42 -0.71 14.10
CA THR A 93 -0.03 -0.14 12.79
C THR A 93 1.38 0.41 12.87
N ARG A 94 2.25 0.02 11.94
CA ARG A 94 3.61 0.56 11.79
C ARG A 94 3.85 1.01 10.36
N ILE A 95 4.55 2.13 10.22
CA ILE A 95 5.00 2.66 8.93
C ILE A 95 6.50 2.86 9.04
N GLU A 96 7.24 2.35 8.06
CA GLU A 96 8.67 2.52 7.97
C GLU A 96 9.03 3.15 6.62
N ILE A 97 10.03 4.03 6.64
CA ILE A 97 10.54 4.69 5.44
C ILE A 97 11.72 3.89 4.92
N GLY A 98 11.63 3.39 3.70
CA GLY A 98 12.71 2.62 3.09
C GLY A 98 12.31 1.97 1.77
N LYS A 99 13.22 1.18 1.22
CA LYS A 99 13.03 0.49 -0.07
C LYS A 99 13.08 -1.02 0.05
N ASP A 100 13.41 -1.54 1.23
CA ASP A 100 13.71 -2.94 1.45
C ASP A 100 12.73 -3.56 2.43
N TRP A 101 11.68 -4.15 1.86
CA TRP A 101 10.70 -4.93 2.58
C TRP A 101 11.29 -6.18 3.25
N VAL A 102 12.33 -6.79 2.68
CA VAL A 102 12.91 -8.01 3.27
C VAL A 102 13.55 -7.65 4.61
N ASN A 103 14.31 -6.56 4.65
CA ASN A 103 14.89 -6.05 5.88
C ASN A 103 13.82 -5.56 6.87
N LEU A 104 12.76 -4.90 6.38
CA LEU A 104 11.63 -4.47 7.21
C LEU A 104 10.90 -5.65 7.86
N VAL A 105 10.57 -6.66 7.06
CA VAL A 105 9.90 -7.87 7.53
C VAL A 105 10.83 -8.58 8.52
N ARG A 106 12.10 -8.80 8.16
CA ARG A 106 13.09 -9.44 9.03
C ARG A 106 13.24 -8.76 10.40
N SER A 107 13.26 -7.44 10.47
CA SER A 107 13.37 -6.71 11.73
C SER A 107 12.10 -6.74 12.58
N ASN A 108 10.96 -7.03 11.97
CA ASN A 108 9.66 -7.11 12.64
C ASN A 108 9.12 -8.55 12.76
N SER A 109 9.72 -9.56 12.14
CA SER A 109 9.22 -10.94 12.21
C SER A 109 9.49 -11.57 13.58
N ARG A 110 8.50 -12.27 14.12
CA ARG A 110 8.65 -13.22 15.22
C ARG A 110 8.43 -14.64 14.74
N GLU A 111 8.95 -15.59 15.50
CA GLU A 111 8.72 -17.01 15.21
C GLU A 111 7.23 -17.34 15.32
N GLY A 112 6.68 -17.93 14.26
CA GLY A 112 5.26 -18.26 14.16
C GLY A 112 4.36 -17.13 13.64
N ASP A 113 4.91 -15.97 13.26
CA ASP A 113 4.15 -14.94 12.56
C ASP A 113 3.63 -15.47 11.22
N VAL A 114 2.41 -15.08 10.88
CA VAL A 114 1.78 -15.40 9.59
C VAL A 114 1.77 -14.12 8.76
N PHE A 115 2.33 -14.18 7.56
CA PHE A 115 2.44 -13.00 6.70
C PHE A 115 1.33 -13.00 5.66
N VAL A 116 0.73 -11.83 5.46
CA VAL A 116 -0.32 -11.61 4.49
C VAL A 116 0.18 -10.55 3.51
N CYS A 117 0.30 -10.95 2.24
CA CYS A 117 0.79 -10.11 1.16
C CYS A 117 -0.27 -9.99 0.07
N PHE A 118 -0.33 -8.84 -0.60
CA PHE A 118 -1.16 -8.65 -1.79
C PHE A 118 -0.30 -8.86 -3.03
N SER A 119 -0.76 -9.64 -3.99
CA SER A 119 0.09 -10.10 -5.09
C SER A 119 0.56 -9.01 -6.06
N ARG A 120 -0.13 -7.86 -6.08
CA ARG A 120 0.21 -6.72 -6.93
C ARG A 120 1.16 -5.72 -6.27
N GLN A 121 1.63 -5.97 -5.05
CA GLN A 121 2.71 -5.15 -4.49
C GLN A 121 3.98 -5.45 -5.29
N THR A 122 4.39 -4.51 -6.13
CA THR A 122 5.68 -4.57 -6.83
C THR A 122 6.73 -3.90 -5.96
N ALA A 123 7.83 -4.61 -5.67
CA ALA A 123 8.99 -4.10 -4.94
C ALA A 123 9.76 -3.12 -5.83
N GLY A 124 9.20 -1.95 -6.09
CA GLY A 124 9.73 -1.04 -7.10
C GLY A 124 9.96 -1.71 -8.46
N GLN A 125 11.00 -1.27 -9.16
CA GLN A 125 11.31 -1.56 -10.58
C GLN A 125 11.50 -3.06 -10.93
N ARG A 126 11.52 -3.97 -9.96
CA ARG A 126 11.65 -5.44 -10.15
C ARG A 126 10.48 -6.19 -9.53
N GLY A 127 9.29 -5.93 -10.05
CA GLY A 127 8.00 -6.43 -9.56
C GLY A 127 7.74 -7.94 -9.62
N SER A 128 8.69 -8.83 -9.28
CA SER A 128 8.41 -10.28 -9.25
C SER A 128 9.11 -11.10 -8.17
N MET A 129 9.57 -10.53 -7.05
CA MET A 129 10.46 -11.27 -6.12
C MET A 129 10.06 -11.30 -4.64
N TYR A 130 8.86 -10.83 -4.26
CA TYR A 130 8.44 -10.95 -2.85
C TYR A 130 8.20 -12.39 -2.43
N HIS A 131 7.43 -13.12 -3.22
CA HIS A 131 7.04 -14.48 -2.89
C HIS A 131 8.27 -15.39 -2.73
N SER A 132 9.21 -15.32 -3.67
CA SER A 132 10.41 -16.18 -3.64
C SER A 132 11.38 -15.82 -2.52
N LEU A 133 11.56 -14.54 -2.20
CA LEU A 133 12.47 -14.11 -1.13
C LEU A 133 11.89 -14.32 0.26
N LEU A 134 10.57 -14.12 0.42
CA LEU A 134 9.90 -14.40 1.69
C LEU A 134 9.84 -15.91 1.97
N GLN A 135 9.63 -16.73 0.94
CA GLN A 135 9.54 -18.17 1.10
C GLN A 135 10.91 -18.85 1.33
N SER A 136 12.01 -18.27 0.84
CA SER A 136 13.36 -18.83 1.07
C SER A 136 13.93 -18.49 2.44
N ASP A 137 13.69 -17.27 2.92
CA ASP A 137 14.34 -16.76 4.12
C ASP A 137 13.50 -16.92 5.39
N PHE A 138 12.18 -17.09 5.26
CA PHE A 138 11.31 -17.19 6.41
C PHE A 138 10.64 -18.56 6.47
N ALA A 139 10.80 -19.24 7.60
CA ALA A 139 10.05 -20.46 7.93
C ALA A 139 8.56 -20.20 8.21
N SER A 140 8.06 -18.99 7.92
CA SER A 140 6.69 -18.57 8.20
C SER A 140 5.74 -18.86 7.03
N THR A 141 4.46 -19.00 7.36
CA THR A 141 3.41 -19.17 6.36
C THR A 141 3.11 -17.81 5.72
N VAL A 142 3.20 -17.75 4.39
CA VAL A 142 2.87 -16.55 3.61
C VAL A 142 1.56 -16.81 2.86
N TYR A 143 0.55 -15.99 3.12
CA TYR A 143 -0.71 -15.96 2.39
C TYR A 143 -0.67 -14.83 1.38
N VAL A 144 -0.94 -15.17 0.13
CA VAL A 144 -1.08 -14.20 -0.95
C VAL A 144 -2.56 -14.01 -1.25
N LEU A 145 -3.03 -12.75 -1.20
CA LEU A 145 -4.37 -12.38 -1.65
C LEU A 145 -4.30 -11.88 -3.09
N ASP A 146 -4.84 -12.69 -3.98
CA ASP A 146 -4.88 -12.46 -5.43
C ASP A 146 -6.23 -11.96 -5.93
N ASP A 147 -7.30 -12.23 -5.19
CA ASP A 147 -8.70 -12.16 -5.63
C ASP A 147 -9.41 -10.84 -5.31
N LEU A 148 -8.78 -9.97 -4.50
CA LEU A 148 -9.43 -8.78 -3.95
C LEU A 148 -9.05 -7.46 -4.60
N ILE A 149 -8.11 -7.51 -5.54
CA ILE A 149 -7.80 -6.34 -6.35
C ILE A 149 -8.69 -6.47 -7.58
N PRO A 150 -9.62 -5.51 -7.84
CA PRO A 150 -10.38 -5.51 -9.06
C PRO A 150 -9.39 -5.70 -10.21
N THR A 151 -9.62 -6.76 -10.98
CA THR A 151 -8.83 -7.06 -12.16
C THR A 151 -9.21 -6.01 -13.21
N GLU A 152 -8.78 -4.78 -12.96
CA GLU A 152 -8.69 -3.69 -13.93
C GLU A 152 -7.81 -4.24 -15.04
N GLN A 153 -8.51 -4.74 -16.06
CA GLN A 153 -8.02 -5.43 -17.22
C GLN A 153 -6.89 -4.65 -17.87
N GLY A 154 -5.66 -5.11 -17.64
CA GLY A 154 -4.63 -5.34 -18.67
C GLY A 154 -4.35 -4.25 -19.71
N ARG A 155 -4.75 -3.00 -19.52
CA ARG A 155 -4.32 -1.86 -20.32
C ARG A 155 -3.28 -1.12 -19.51
N ALA A 156 -2.05 -1.16 -20.00
CA ALA A 156 -0.92 -0.51 -19.37
C ALA A 156 -1.30 0.95 -19.02
N PRO A 157 -1.29 1.37 -17.75
CA PRO A 157 -1.65 2.74 -17.35
C PRO A 157 -0.77 3.80 -18.02
N TRP A 158 0.41 3.40 -18.49
CA TRP A 158 1.26 4.18 -19.38
C TRP A 158 0.57 4.57 -20.70
N LEU A 159 -0.22 3.69 -21.33
CA LEU A 159 -0.78 3.92 -22.67
C LEU A 159 -1.91 4.94 -22.60
N SER A 160 -2.77 4.86 -21.58
CA SER A 160 -3.81 5.86 -21.34
C SER A 160 -3.19 7.21 -20.99
N SER A 161 -2.15 7.23 -20.15
CA SER A 161 -1.42 8.45 -19.84
C SER A 161 -0.76 9.03 -21.10
N ALA A 162 -0.05 8.24 -21.89
CA ALA A 162 0.58 8.69 -23.13
C ALA A 162 -0.45 9.22 -24.14
N LEU A 163 -1.62 8.60 -24.27
CA LEU A 163 -2.70 9.11 -25.11
C LEU A 163 -3.24 10.45 -24.60
N ALA A 164 -3.43 10.58 -23.29
CA ALA A 164 -3.89 11.81 -22.66
C ALA A 164 -2.91 12.96 -22.97
N TRP A 165 -1.61 12.75 -22.73
CA TRP A 165 -0.55 13.71 -23.05
C TRP A 165 -0.49 14.04 -24.55
N THR A 166 -0.61 13.03 -25.42
CA THR A 166 -0.54 13.23 -26.88
C THR A 166 -1.68 14.11 -27.37
N GLY A 167 -2.90 13.90 -26.89
CA GLY A 167 -4.04 14.74 -27.27
C GLY A 167 -3.89 16.18 -26.81
N SER A 168 -3.44 16.42 -25.56
CA SER A 168 -3.19 17.77 -25.07
C SER A 168 -2.11 18.50 -25.87
N ILE A 169 -1.01 17.84 -26.21
CA ILE A 169 0.05 18.42 -27.05
C ILE A 169 -0.49 18.77 -28.44
N LEU A 170 -1.32 17.89 -29.03
CA LEU A 170 -1.91 18.12 -30.33
C LEU A 170 -2.87 19.33 -30.33
N ILE A 171 -3.68 19.48 -29.28
CA ILE A 171 -4.57 20.64 -29.11
C ILE A 171 -3.75 21.93 -29.04
N ILE A 172 -2.73 21.99 -28.18
CA ILE A 172 -1.86 23.17 -28.01
C ILE A 172 -1.19 23.53 -29.35
N LEU A 173 -0.61 22.55 -30.05
CA LEU A 173 0.04 22.78 -31.35
C LEU A 173 -0.94 23.29 -32.41
N GLY A 174 -2.17 22.76 -32.42
CA GLY A 174 -3.22 23.21 -33.34
C GLY A 174 -3.62 24.67 -33.11
N PHE A 175 -3.82 25.05 -31.83
CA PHE A 175 -4.15 26.44 -31.47
C PHE A 175 -2.99 27.39 -31.72
N LEU A 176 -1.75 27.00 -31.40
CA LEU A 176 -0.56 27.79 -31.70
C LEU A 176 -0.44 28.07 -33.21
N TRP A 177 -0.65 27.04 -34.04
CA TRP A 177 -0.63 27.20 -35.49
C TRP A 177 -1.73 28.15 -35.97
N LEU A 178 -2.95 28.05 -35.41
CA LEU A 178 -4.05 28.95 -35.74
C LEU A 178 -3.73 30.41 -35.37
N GLN A 179 -3.11 30.65 -34.21
CA GLN A 179 -2.72 31.98 -33.73
C GLN A 179 -1.65 32.63 -34.64
N VAL A 180 -0.65 31.84 -35.08
CA VAL A 180 0.41 32.33 -36.00
C VAL A 180 -0.19 32.72 -37.36
N ASN A 181 -1.15 31.96 -37.86
CA ASN A 181 -1.83 32.27 -39.13
C ASN A 181 -2.83 33.43 -39.03
N ALA A 182 -3.31 33.75 -37.83
CA ALA A 182 -4.22 34.88 -37.59
C ALA A 182 -3.47 36.23 -37.44
N LEU A 183 -2.16 36.21 -37.22
CA LEU A 183 -1.33 37.42 -37.10
C LEU A 183 -1.26 38.29 -38.39
N PRO A 184 -1.09 37.72 -39.60
CA PRO A 184 -0.99 38.51 -40.83
C PRO A 184 -2.32 39.05 -41.37
N LEU A 185 -3.45 38.86 -40.66
CA LEU A 185 -4.74 39.39 -41.11
C LEU A 185 -4.72 40.93 -41.12
N PRO A 186 -5.07 41.57 -42.25
CA PRO A 186 -5.03 43.03 -42.38
C PRO A 186 -6.05 43.75 -41.48
N ASN A 187 -6.98 43.02 -40.88
CA ASN A 187 -7.99 43.55 -39.97
C ASN A 187 -7.63 43.22 -38.52
N HIS A 188 -7.06 44.21 -37.83
CA HIS A 188 -6.65 44.10 -36.43
C HIS A 188 -7.80 43.70 -35.48
N ALA A 189 -9.04 44.09 -35.77
CA ALA A 189 -10.21 43.73 -34.95
C ALA A 189 -10.52 42.23 -35.04
N VAL A 190 -10.41 41.65 -36.24
CA VAL A 190 -10.66 40.22 -36.45
C VAL A 190 -9.54 39.38 -35.82
N SER A 191 -8.29 39.81 -35.93
CA SER A 191 -7.15 39.13 -35.27
C SER A 191 -7.30 39.15 -33.75
N ALA A 192 -7.66 40.31 -33.16
CA ALA A 192 -7.89 40.44 -31.73
C ALA A 192 -9.06 39.57 -31.23
N LEU A 193 -10.18 39.53 -31.97
CA LEU A 193 -11.33 38.69 -31.63
C LEU A 193 -10.97 37.19 -31.69
N THR A 194 -10.22 36.79 -32.72
CA THR A 194 -9.79 35.40 -32.91
C THR A 194 -8.88 34.94 -31.78
N LEU A 195 -7.91 35.79 -31.37
CA LEU A 195 -7.03 35.51 -30.23
C LEU A 195 -7.78 35.44 -28.91
N MET A 196 -8.75 36.35 -28.69
CA MET A 196 -9.53 36.40 -27.46
C MET A 196 -10.44 35.17 -27.31
N LEU A 197 -10.99 34.67 -28.41
CA LEU A 197 -11.84 33.46 -28.42
C LEU A 197 -11.03 32.16 -28.38
N SER A 198 -9.79 32.14 -28.88
CA SER A 198 -9.02 30.89 -28.96
C SER A 198 -8.67 30.32 -27.59
N ILE A 199 -8.31 31.17 -26.64
CA ILE A 199 -7.85 30.77 -25.30
C ILE A 199 -8.91 29.99 -24.51
N PRO A 200 -10.15 30.48 -24.33
CA PRO A 200 -11.16 29.73 -23.57
C PRO A 200 -11.55 28.43 -24.27
N ILE A 201 -11.54 28.38 -25.61
CA ILE A 201 -11.85 27.16 -26.36
C ILE A 201 -10.74 26.12 -26.17
N GLU A 202 -9.47 26.52 -26.22
CA GLU A 202 -8.32 25.64 -25.96
C GLU A 202 -8.40 25.03 -24.56
N VAL A 203 -8.62 25.85 -23.53
CA VAL A 203 -8.76 25.39 -22.14
C VAL A 203 -9.93 24.41 -22.02
N TRP A 204 -11.07 24.70 -22.65
CA TRP A 204 -12.23 23.83 -22.62
C TRP A 204 -11.98 22.49 -23.32
N MET A 205 -11.24 22.49 -24.45
CA MET A 205 -10.84 21.27 -25.14
C MET A 205 -9.88 20.41 -24.32
N ILE A 206 -8.89 21.01 -23.65
CA ILE A 206 -7.95 20.28 -22.79
C ILE A 206 -8.70 19.63 -21.62
N LEU A 207 -9.61 20.36 -20.98
CA LEU A 207 -10.43 19.83 -19.89
C LEU A 207 -11.36 18.71 -20.37
N GLY A 208 -12.03 18.90 -21.51
CA GLY A 208 -12.91 17.89 -22.10
C GLY A 208 -12.13 16.61 -22.46
N TRP A 209 -10.95 16.76 -23.07
CA TRP A 209 -10.07 15.65 -23.41
C TRP A 209 -9.61 14.90 -22.16
N ASN A 210 -9.12 15.61 -21.14
CA ASN A 210 -8.62 14.97 -19.92
C ASN A 210 -9.74 14.23 -19.16
N SER A 211 -10.96 14.76 -19.17
CA SER A 211 -12.12 14.12 -18.53
C SER A 211 -12.47 12.75 -19.14
N LEU A 212 -12.16 12.51 -20.42
CA LEU A 212 -12.39 11.21 -21.08
C LEU A 212 -11.47 10.11 -20.53
N PHE A 213 -10.36 10.48 -19.89
CA PHE A 213 -9.41 9.55 -19.29
C PHE A 213 -9.53 9.47 -17.77
N GLU A 214 -10.17 10.46 -17.12
CA GLU A 214 -10.38 10.49 -15.68
C GLU A 214 -11.67 9.75 -15.25
N ILE A 215 -12.61 9.51 -16.17
CA ILE A 215 -13.90 8.81 -15.90
C ILE A 215 -13.76 7.27 -16.05
N ARG A 216 -12.54 6.73 -16.16
CA ARG A 216 -12.30 5.30 -16.32
C ARG A 216 -11.32 4.78 -15.28
#